data_AF-A0A7J8N8G8-F1
#
_entry.id   AF-A0A7J8N8G8-F1
#
_cell.length_a   1.000
_cell.length_b   1.000
_cell.length_c   1.000
_cell.angle_alpha   90.00
_cell.angle_beta   90.00
_cell.angle_gamma   90.00
#
_symmetry.space_group_name_H-M   'P 1'
#
loop_
_entity.id
_entity.type
_entity.pdbx_description
1 polymer ?
#
loop_
_entity_poly.entity_id
_entity_poly.type
_entity_poly.pdbx_seq_one_letter_code
_entity_poly.pdbx_strand_id
1 'polypeptide(L)'
;MALTSPSFLASKSPLLPRRHLLSPSLKPITAVHSADPTKSTKSTAAAASTSSPSIPTQWSLESWKSKKALQLPEYPDQNDLVSVLETLSTFPPAVFAGEARTLEEKLGQAALGNAFLLQGGDCAESFKEFDANNIRDTFRVLLQMGVVLMFGGQMPIIKVPLLASSFDVRIEILVL
;
A
#
# COMPACT_ATOMS: atom_id res chain seq x y z
N MET A 1 -3.62 8.52 87.34
CA MET A 1 -2.92 8.80 86.06
C MET A 1 -3.97 8.80 84.96
N ALA A 2 -4.54 9.95 84.56
CA ALA A 2 -4.03 10.90 83.57
C ALA A 2 -3.74 10.21 82.21
N LEU A 3 -4.14 10.66 81.02
CA LEU A 3 -5.01 11.71 80.48
C LEU A 3 -5.00 11.48 78.94
N THR A 4 -6.02 11.98 78.25
CA THR A 4 -6.00 12.52 76.86
C THR A 4 -5.90 11.60 75.63
N SER A 5 -6.92 11.76 74.77
CA SER A 5 -6.93 11.50 73.33
C SER A 5 -5.76 12.14 72.58
N PRO A 6 -5.26 11.54 71.50
CA PRO A 6 -4.45 12.26 70.53
C PRO A 6 -5.34 12.96 69.50
N SER A 7 -5.43 14.28 69.65
CA SER A 7 -5.84 15.22 68.61
C SER A 7 -4.81 15.19 67.48
N PHE A 8 -5.18 14.76 66.28
CA PHE A 8 -4.34 14.94 65.11
C PHE A 8 -4.51 16.35 64.54
N LEU A 9 -3.40 17.09 64.59
CA LEU A 9 -3.22 18.45 64.10
C LEU A 9 -3.52 18.54 62.61
N ALA A 10 -4.44 19.44 62.25
CA ALA A 10 -4.64 19.93 60.90
C ALA A 10 -3.38 20.65 60.42
N SER A 11 -2.57 19.97 59.61
CA SER A 11 -1.47 20.57 58.87
C SER A 11 -2.05 21.41 57.72
N LYS A 12 -1.92 22.74 57.85
CA LYS A 12 -2.20 23.70 56.78
C LYS A 12 -1.25 23.43 55.60
N SER A 13 -1.78 22.84 54.54
CA SER A 13 -1.05 22.75 53.26
C SER A 13 -0.92 24.15 52.64
N PRO A 14 0.29 24.59 52.25
CA PRO A 14 0.44 25.85 51.52
C PRO A 14 -0.13 25.68 50.10
N LEU A 15 -1.03 26.60 49.74
CA LEU A 15 -1.58 26.74 48.39
C LEU A 15 -0.45 27.09 47.42
N LEU A 16 -0.02 26.11 46.62
CA LEU A 16 0.80 26.35 45.44
C LEU A 16 -0.10 26.89 44.31
N PRO A 17 0.33 27.95 43.60
CA PRO A 17 -0.48 28.55 42.55
C PRO A 17 -0.66 27.58 41.38
N ARG A 18 -1.94 27.44 40.98
CA ARG A 18 -2.43 26.70 39.81
C ARG A 18 -1.67 27.14 38.56
N ARG A 19 -0.63 26.38 38.17
CA ARG A 19 -0.06 26.49 36.82
C ARG A 19 -1.13 26.06 35.84
N HIS A 20 -1.62 27.01 35.04
CA HIS A 20 -2.41 26.71 33.86
C HIS A 20 -1.60 25.79 32.96
N LEU A 21 -1.96 24.50 32.92
CA LEU A 21 -1.50 23.60 31.88
C LEU A 21 -2.15 24.10 30.59
N LEU A 22 -1.38 24.83 29.77
CA LEU A 22 -1.75 25.10 28.39
C LEU A 22 -1.99 23.75 27.71
N SER A 23 -3.21 23.50 27.27
CA SER A 23 -3.49 22.42 26.32
C SER A 23 -2.68 22.68 25.06
N PRO A 24 -1.86 21.73 24.58
CA PRO A 24 -1.33 21.86 23.24
C PRO A 24 -2.50 21.68 22.28
N SER A 25 -2.95 22.80 21.70
CA SER A 25 -3.87 22.80 20.56
C SER A 25 -3.13 22.15 19.39
N LEU A 26 -3.38 20.85 19.19
CA LEU A 26 -2.91 20.13 18.02
C LEU A 26 -3.59 20.74 16.80
N LYS A 27 -2.85 21.56 16.06
CA LYS A 27 -3.29 22.04 14.75
C LYS A 27 -3.29 20.85 13.78
N PRO A 28 -4.36 20.61 13.02
CA PRO A 28 -4.34 19.63 11.94
C PRO A 28 -3.22 19.97 10.95
N ILE A 29 -2.42 18.98 10.58
CA ILE A 29 -1.45 19.12 9.50
C ILE A 29 -2.23 19.13 8.18
N THR A 30 -2.48 20.32 7.64
CA THR A 30 -2.99 20.50 6.27
C THR A 30 -1.84 20.30 5.28
N ALA A 31 -2.06 19.40 4.32
CA ALA A 31 -1.16 19.16 3.19
C ALA A 31 -0.91 20.48 2.43
N VAL A 32 0.37 20.81 2.23
CA VAL A 32 0.81 22.02 1.52
C VAL A 32 0.64 21.82 0.01
N HIS A 33 -0.23 22.64 -0.58
CA HIS A 33 -0.30 23.08 -1.98
C HIS A 33 -0.03 22.03 -3.08
N SER A 34 -1.11 21.57 -3.72
CA SER A 34 -1.07 21.23 -5.15
C SER A 34 -0.77 22.50 -5.95
N ALA A 35 0.12 22.39 -6.94
CA ALA A 35 0.52 23.47 -7.81
C ALA A 35 -0.68 24.16 -8.49
N ASP A 36 -0.72 25.50 -8.43
CA ASP A 36 -1.65 26.31 -9.22
C ASP A 36 -1.33 26.17 -10.72
N PRO A 37 -2.34 25.94 -11.60
CA PRO A 37 -2.12 26.04 -13.03
C PRO A 37 -2.08 27.52 -13.43
N THR A 38 -0.94 27.96 -13.96
CA THR A 38 -0.80 29.29 -14.54
C THR A 38 -1.62 29.41 -15.82
N LYS A 39 -2.47 30.44 -15.82
CA LYS A 39 -3.31 30.93 -16.91
C LYS A 39 -2.46 31.50 -18.05
N SER A 40 -2.65 31.00 -19.28
CA SER A 40 -2.25 31.70 -20.52
C SER A 40 -3.39 31.67 -21.54
N THR A 41 -3.41 32.70 -22.38
CA THR A 41 -4.58 33.31 -23.02
C THR A 41 -4.67 32.98 -24.52
N LYS A 42 -5.85 32.50 -24.94
CA LYS A 42 -6.62 32.75 -26.19
C LYS A 42 -5.93 32.68 -27.58
N SER A 43 -6.50 31.84 -28.47
CA SER A 43 -6.72 31.95 -29.95
C SER A 43 -6.67 30.53 -30.56
N THR A 44 -7.50 30.00 -31.46
CA THR A 44 -8.54 30.49 -32.40
C THR A 44 -9.43 29.28 -32.76
N ALA A 45 -10.70 29.51 -33.09
CA ALA A 45 -11.63 28.49 -33.58
C ALA A 45 -11.29 28.00 -35.00
N ALA A 46 -11.28 26.67 -35.20
CA ALA A 46 -11.46 26.03 -36.49
C ALA A 46 -12.08 24.64 -36.28
N ALA A 47 -13.17 24.36 -37.01
CA ALA A 47 -13.96 23.16 -36.91
C ALA A 47 -13.17 21.90 -37.29
N ALA A 48 -13.23 20.86 -36.45
CA ALA A 48 -12.92 19.49 -36.82
C ALA A 48 -13.76 18.54 -35.94
N SER A 49 -14.67 17.83 -36.61
CA SER A 49 -15.33 16.57 -36.24
C SER A 49 -15.11 16.06 -34.81
N THR A 50 -16.14 16.20 -33.97
CA THR A 50 -16.25 15.48 -32.70
C THR A 50 -16.46 13.99 -32.98
N SER A 51 -15.37 13.22 -33.13
CA SER A 51 -15.44 11.78 -32.92
C SER A 51 -15.45 11.54 -31.42
N SER A 52 -16.63 11.28 -30.87
CA SER A 52 -16.80 10.75 -29.52
C SER A 52 -15.83 9.57 -29.30
N PRO A 53 -15.10 9.47 -28.18
CA PRO A 53 -14.31 8.30 -27.89
C PRO A 53 -15.28 7.13 -27.66
N SER A 54 -15.45 6.27 -28.66
CA SER A 54 -16.16 5.01 -28.52
C SER A 54 -15.28 4.04 -27.74
N ILE A 55 -15.58 3.81 -26.46
CA ILE A 55 -15.14 2.62 -25.73
C ILE A 55 -16.42 2.03 -25.11
N PRO A 56 -16.75 0.78 -25.48
CA PRO A 56 -15.99 -0.35 -25.00
C PRO A 56 -15.44 -1.21 -26.13
N THR A 57 -14.11 -1.24 -26.26
CA THR A 57 -13.47 -2.45 -26.77
C THR A 57 -13.81 -3.55 -25.76
N GLN A 58 -14.64 -4.51 -26.14
CA GLN A 58 -14.96 -5.67 -25.32
C GLN A 58 -13.63 -6.27 -24.81
N TRP A 59 -13.47 -6.36 -23.48
CA TRP A 59 -12.26 -6.92 -22.90
C TRP A 59 -12.03 -8.34 -23.42
N SER A 60 -10.82 -8.60 -23.89
CA SER A 60 -10.36 -9.93 -24.30
C SER A 60 -8.89 -10.10 -23.90
N LEU A 61 -8.43 -11.34 -23.77
CA LEU A 61 -7.05 -11.68 -23.38
C LEU A 61 -5.99 -11.06 -24.31
N GLU A 62 -6.33 -10.80 -25.56
CA GLU A 62 -5.43 -10.23 -26.57
C GLU A 62 -5.50 -8.71 -26.67
N SER A 63 -6.51 -8.08 -26.04
CA SER A 63 -6.77 -6.64 -26.16
C SER A 63 -5.67 -5.74 -25.60
N TRP A 64 -4.76 -6.26 -24.77
CA TRP A 64 -3.63 -5.50 -24.24
C TRP A 64 -2.51 -5.35 -25.27
N LYS A 65 -2.35 -6.31 -26.21
CA LYS A 65 -1.26 -6.29 -27.20
C LYS A 65 -1.40 -5.13 -28.20
N SER A 66 -2.61 -4.60 -28.40
CA SER A 66 -2.84 -3.42 -29.23
C SER A 66 -2.54 -2.10 -28.52
N LYS A 67 -2.20 -2.13 -27.22
CA LYS A 67 -1.85 -0.92 -26.46
C LYS A 67 -0.33 -0.68 -26.50
N LYS A 68 0.08 0.58 -26.42
CA LYS A 68 1.50 0.95 -26.37
C LYS A 68 2.11 0.47 -25.06
N ALA A 69 3.13 -0.38 -25.14
CA ALA A 69 3.89 -0.87 -23.99
C ALA A 69 5.35 -0.40 -24.07
N LEU A 70 5.88 0.15 -22.96
CA LEU A 70 7.19 0.85 -22.95
C LEU A 70 8.35 0.03 -22.40
N GLN A 71 8.07 -1.01 -21.62
CA GLN A 71 9.05 -1.77 -20.84
C GLN A 71 9.12 -3.25 -21.27
N LEU A 72 8.62 -3.59 -22.46
CA LEU A 72 8.71 -4.97 -22.95
C LEU A 72 10.13 -5.26 -23.45
N PRO A 73 10.72 -6.40 -23.03
CA PRO A 73 11.95 -6.88 -23.64
C PRO A 73 11.71 -7.29 -25.10
N GLU A 74 12.70 -7.03 -25.95
CA GLU A 74 12.71 -7.50 -27.33
C GLU A 74 13.27 -8.93 -27.37
N TYR A 75 12.42 -9.90 -27.73
CA TYR A 75 12.83 -11.29 -27.86
C TYR A 75 13.32 -11.55 -29.29
N PRO A 76 14.54 -12.06 -29.49
CA PRO A 76 15.10 -12.27 -30.82
C PRO A 76 14.47 -13.44 -31.58
N ASP A 77 13.97 -14.46 -30.88
CA ASP A 77 13.27 -15.61 -31.47
C ASP A 77 11.82 -15.69 -30.98
N GLN A 78 10.89 -15.51 -31.91
CA GLN A 78 9.47 -15.54 -31.64
C GLN A 78 8.94 -16.98 -31.44
N ASN A 79 9.59 -17.98 -32.02
CA ASN A 79 9.20 -19.38 -31.86
C ASN A 79 9.54 -19.88 -30.46
N ASP A 80 10.71 -19.51 -29.96
CA ASP A 80 11.14 -19.83 -28.58
C ASP A 80 10.18 -19.20 -27.56
N LEU A 81 9.75 -17.95 -27.78
CA LEU A 81 8.77 -17.30 -26.93
C LEU A 81 7.44 -18.07 -26.89
N VAL A 82 6.93 -18.50 -28.04
CA VAL A 82 5.69 -19.29 -28.12
C VAL A 82 5.84 -20.63 -27.40
N SER A 83 6.97 -21.32 -27.58
CA SER A 83 7.25 -22.60 -26.91
C SER A 83 7.31 -22.46 -25.39
N VAL A 84 7.91 -21.40 -24.87
CA VAL A 84 7.97 -21.12 -23.42
C VAL A 84 6.58 -20.78 -22.89
N LEU A 85 5.79 -19.97 -23.62
CA LEU A 85 4.42 -19.64 -23.23
C LEU A 85 3.51 -20.89 -23.19
N GLU A 86 3.63 -21.79 -24.16
CA GLU A 86 2.90 -23.06 -24.16
C GLU A 86 3.28 -23.90 -22.95
N THR A 87 4.58 -24.00 -22.64
CA THR A 87 5.07 -24.72 -21.45
C THR A 87 4.50 -24.13 -20.16
N LEU A 88 4.56 -22.79 -19.99
CA LEU A 88 4.04 -22.10 -18.81
C LEU A 88 2.54 -22.30 -18.63
N SER A 89 1.77 -22.41 -19.72
CA SER A 89 0.32 -22.65 -19.66
C SER A 89 -0.06 -24.01 -19.07
N THR A 90 0.87 -24.98 -19.05
CA THR A 90 0.65 -26.32 -18.48
C THR A 90 0.88 -26.40 -16.98
N PHE A 91 1.55 -25.40 -16.39
CA PHE A 91 1.83 -25.40 -14.96
C PHE A 91 0.57 -25.07 -14.14
N PRO A 92 0.45 -25.63 -12.91
CA PRO A 92 -0.65 -25.31 -12.03
C PRO A 92 -0.64 -23.81 -11.67
N PRO A 93 -1.80 -23.20 -11.44
CA PRO A 93 -1.89 -21.80 -11.04
C PRO A 93 -1.22 -21.59 -9.68
N ALA A 94 -0.49 -20.48 -9.53
CA ALA A 94 0.19 -20.13 -8.28
C ALA A 94 -0.79 -19.73 -7.17
N VAL A 95 -1.96 -19.18 -7.53
CA VAL A 95 -3.01 -18.75 -6.59
C VAL A 95 -4.38 -19.22 -7.07
N PHE A 96 -5.26 -19.56 -6.14
CA PHE A 96 -6.64 -19.89 -6.46
C PHE A 96 -7.52 -18.65 -6.55
N ALA A 97 -8.54 -18.69 -7.43
CA ALA A 97 -9.47 -17.56 -7.60
C ALA A 97 -10.21 -17.17 -6.30
N GLY A 98 -10.46 -18.13 -5.40
CA GLY A 98 -11.07 -17.86 -4.09
C GLY A 98 -10.17 -17.05 -3.15
N GLU A 99 -8.86 -17.27 -3.21
CA GLU A 99 -7.88 -16.51 -2.43
C GLU A 99 -7.79 -15.07 -2.92
N ALA A 100 -7.81 -14.86 -4.24
CA ALA A 100 -7.83 -13.54 -4.85
C ALA A 100 -9.08 -12.73 -4.44
N ARG A 101 -10.27 -13.34 -4.47
CA ARG A 101 -11.51 -12.71 -4.01
C ARG A 101 -11.48 -12.37 -2.52
N THR A 102 -10.91 -13.27 -1.71
CA THR A 102 -10.73 -13.02 -0.27
C THR A 102 -9.77 -11.84 -0.02
N LEU A 103 -8.72 -11.69 -0.84
CA LEU A 103 -7.82 -10.55 -0.76
C LEU A 103 -8.53 -9.26 -1.19
N GLU A 104 -9.32 -9.28 -2.25
CA GLU A 104 -10.12 -8.15 -2.73
C GLU A 104 -11.06 -7.63 -1.63
N GLU A 105 -11.80 -8.51 -0.96
CA GLU A 105 -12.68 -8.15 0.16
C GLU A 105 -11.91 -7.47 1.30
N LYS A 106 -10.72 -7.99 1.65
CA LYS A 106 -9.86 -7.40 2.68
C LYS A 106 -9.34 -6.03 2.26
N LEU A 107 -8.89 -5.87 1.01
CA LEU A 107 -8.46 -4.58 0.47
C LEU A 107 -9.61 -3.58 0.46
N GLY A 108 -10.84 -4.02 0.20
CA GLY A 108 -12.05 -3.21 0.38
C GLY A 108 -12.20 -2.68 1.81
N GLN A 109 -11.94 -3.50 2.82
CA GLN A 109 -11.93 -3.03 4.22
C GLN A 109 -10.83 -2.00 4.49
N ALA A 110 -9.65 -2.14 3.88
CA ALA A 110 -8.59 -1.15 4.00
C ALA A 110 -8.96 0.18 3.32
N ALA A 111 -9.59 0.14 2.15
CA ALA A 111 -10.09 1.32 1.46
C ALA A 111 -11.15 2.09 2.26
N LEU A 112 -11.95 1.38 3.07
CA LEU A 112 -12.91 1.97 4.00
C LEU A 112 -12.29 2.46 5.32
N GLY A 113 -10.99 2.25 5.54
CA GLY A 113 -10.28 2.62 6.77
C GLY A 113 -10.46 1.63 7.93
N ASN A 114 -11.04 0.45 7.68
CA ASN A 114 -11.28 -0.58 8.69
C ASN A 114 -10.09 -1.55 8.87
N ALA A 115 -9.07 -1.44 8.02
CA ALA A 115 -7.84 -2.24 8.08
C ALA A 115 -6.67 -1.46 7.48
N PHE A 116 -5.45 -1.89 7.76
CA PHE A 116 -4.23 -1.32 7.18
C PHE A 116 -3.51 -2.35 6.32
N LEU A 117 -3.03 -1.94 5.14
CA LEU A 117 -2.25 -2.79 4.24
C LEU A 117 -0.75 -2.68 4.58
N LEU A 118 -0.15 -3.80 4.95
CA LEU A 118 1.29 -3.94 5.09
C LEU A 118 1.82 -4.79 3.93
N GLN A 119 2.46 -4.13 2.98
CA GLN A 119 3.16 -4.78 1.88
C GLN A 119 4.67 -4.60 2.05
N GLY A 120 5.44 -5.68 1.88
CA GLY A 120 6.89 -5.63 2.03
C GLY A 120 7.59 -6.87 1.51
N GLY A 121 8.83 -6.69 1.06
CA GLY A 121 9.70 -7.73 0.51
C GLY A 121 10.83 -7.10 -0.29
N ASP A 122 11.52 -7.92 -1.08
CA ASP A 122 12.68 -7.48 -1.86
C ASP A 122 12.25 -6.65 -3.06
N CYS A 123 13.08 -5.65 -3.42
CA CYS A 123 12.85 -4.78 -4.59
C CYS A 123 13.01 -5.55 -5.90
N ALA A 124 13.93 -6.52 -5.89
CA ALA A 124 14.34 -7.31 -7.03
C ALA A 124 14.73 -8.70 -6.51
N GLU A 125 13.97 -9.71 -6.86
CA GLU A 125 14.32 -11.09 -6.53
C GLU A 125 15.31 -11.62 -7.57
N SER A 126 16.47 -12.08 -7.10
CA SER A 126 17.47 -12.73 -7.94
C SER A 126 17.32 -14.25 -7.85
N PHE A 127 17.39 -14.95 -8.99
CA PHE A 127 17.35 -16.42 -9.02
C PHE A 127 18.46 -17.07 -8.18
N LYS A 128 19.60 -16.40 -8.02
CA LYS A 128 20.72 -16.90 -7.21
C LYS A 128 20.47 -16.75 -5.70
N GLU A 129 19.64 -15.79 -5.32
CA GLU A 129 19.37 -15.41 -3.92
C GLU A 129 18.01 -15.95 -3.44
N PHE A 130 17.37 -16.80 -4.24
CA PHE A 130 16.15 -17.49 -3.89
C PHE A 130 16.44 -18.69 -2.98
N ASP A 131 16.75 -18.40 -1.71
CA ASP A 131 17.02 -19.38 -0.66
C ASP A 131 15.91 -19.40 0.41
N ALA A 132 15.61 -20.59 0.94
CA ALA A 132 14.58 -20.79 1.95
C ALA A 132 14.84 -19.99 3.26
N ASN A 133 16.08 -19.64 3.56
CA ASN A 133 16.42 -18.80 4.70
C ASN A 133 16.06 -17.33 4.44
N ASN A 134 16.34 -16.80 3.24
CA ASN A 134 15.99 -15.42 2.89
C ASN A 134 14.46 -15.22 2.93
N ILE A 135 13.70 -16.14 2.30
CA ILE A 135 12.24 -16.13 2.33
C ILE A 135 11.69 -16.14 3.77
N ARG A 136 12.28 -16.99 4.61
CA ARG A 136 11.88 -17.11 6.02
C ARG A 136 12.15 -15.83 6.80
N ASP A 137 13.32 -15.23 6.60
CA ASP A 137 13.71 -14.03 7.33
C ASP A 137 12.90 -12.81 6.87
N THR A 138 12.62 -12.67 5.57
CA THR A 138 11.68 -11.66 5.06
C THR A 138 10.28 -11.83 5.64
N PHE A 139 9.77 -13.08 5.70
CA PHE A 139 8.47 -13.35 6.30
C PHE A 139 8.43 -13.04 7.80
N ARG A 140 9.51 -13.33 8.54
CA ARG A 140 9.63 -12.98 9.96
C ARG A 140 9.57 -11.48 10.19
N VAL A 141 10.29 -10.70 9.39
CA VAL A 141 10.27 -9.23 9.47
C VAL A 141 8.86 -8.71 9.19
N LEU A 142 8.21 -9.20 8.13
CA LEU A 142 6.84 -8.80 7.78
C LEU A 142 5.84 -9.10 8.90
N LEU A 143 5.94 -10.29 9.52
CA LEU A 143 5.10 -10.65 10.66
C LEU A 143 5.38 -9.77 11.89
N GLN A 144 6.65 -9.50 12.20
CA GLN A 144 7.03 -8.66 13.33
C GLN A 144 6.51 -7.22 13.17
N MET A 145 6.68 -6.63 11.99
CA MET A 145 6.11 -5.31 11.66
C MET A 145 4.59 -5.33 11.75
N GLY A 146 3.95 -6.39 11.26
CA GLY A 146 2.50 -6.55 11.35
C GLY A 146 1.97 -6.54 12.77
N VAL A 147 2.66 -7.18 13.72
CA VAL A 147 2.26 -7.17 15.14
C VAL A 147 2.45 -5.77 15.76
N VAL A 148 3.56 -5.09 15.44
CA VAL A 148 3.83 -3.73 15.94
C VAL A 148 2.77 -2.74 15.43
N LEU A 149 2.44 -2.78 14.14
CA LEU A 149 1.43 -1.90 13.54
C LEU A 149 0.02 -2.21 14.05
N MET A 150 -0.29 -3.49 14.27
CA MET A 150 -1.59 -3.89 14.81
C MET A 150 -1.80 -3.34 16.23
N PHE A 151 -0.78 -3.42 17.08
CA PHE A 151 -0.86 -2.90 18.45
C PHE A 151 -0.91 -1.37 18.47
N GLY A 152 -0.08 -0.70 17.66
CA GLY A 152 -0.04 0.77 17.61
C GLY A 152 -1.25 1.41 16.94
N GLY A 153 -1.80 0.78 15.90
CA GLY A 153 -2.93 1.28 15.13
C GLY A 153 -4.30 0.80 15.60
N GLN A 154 -4.35 -0.18 16.53
CA GLN A 154 -5.58 -0.81 17.04
C GLN A 154 -6.53 -1.29 15.92
N MET A 155 -5.97 -1.73 14.80
CA MET A 155 -6.73 -2.15 13.62
C MET A 155 -6.12 -3.39 12.95
N PRO A 156 -6.93 -4.18 12.23
CA PRO A 156 -6.45 -5.32 11.48
C PRO A 156 -5.38 -4.94 10.44
N ILE A 157 -4.32 -5.75 10.34
CA ILE A 157 -3.26 -5.58 9.33
C ILE A 157 -3.35 -6.69 8.29
N ILE A 158 -3.52 -6.32 7.02
CA ILE A 158 -3.46 -7.20 5.86
C ILE A 158 -2.00 -7.30 5.44
N LYS A 159 -1.40 -8.48 5.57
CA LYS A 159 0.02 -8.70 5.22
C LYS A 159 0.11 -9.26 3.80
N VAL A 160 0.79 -8.55 2.90
CA VAL A 160 1.05 -8.97 1.52
C VAL A 160 2.55 -9.03 1.30
N PRO A 161 3.18 -10.22 1.33
CA PRO A 161 4.59 -10.34 1.00
C PRO A 161 4.82 -10.08 -0.49
N LEU A 162 5.86 -9.30 -0.81
CA LEU A 162 6.45 -9.21 -2.16
C LEU A 162 7.49 -10.33 -2.29
N LEU A 163 7.01 -11.55 -2.55
CA LEU A 163 7.82 -12.75 -2.67
C LEU A 163 7.36 -13.54 -3.90
N ALA A 164 8.30 -14.19 -4.59
CA ALA A 164 8.09 -15.05 -5.76
C ALA A 164 7.48 -14.38 -7.01
N SER A 165 7.51 -13.05 -7.09
CA SER A 165 6.92 -12.30 -8.22
C SER A 165 7.77 -11.11 -8.69
N SER A 166 8.85 -10.78 -7.99
CA SER A 166 9.61 -9.54 -8.22
C SER A 166 10.93 -9.79 -9.00
N PHE A 167 10.94 -10.72 -9.94
CA PHE A 167 12.12 -11.06 -10.75
C PHE A 167 12.46 -10.01 -11.82
N ASP A 168 11.48 -9.19 -12.21
CA ASP A 168 11.65 -8.11 -13.18
C ASP A 168 11.71 -6.75 -12.47
N VAL A 169 12.85 -6.06 -12.61
CA VAL A 169 13.05 -4.72 -12.04
C VAL A 169 12.77 -3.67 -13.11
N ARG A 170 11.54 -3.61 -13.60
CA ARG A 170 10.90 -2.40 -14.14
C ARG A 170 9.43 -2.67 -14.41
N ILE A 171 8.67 -2.70 -13.33
CA ILE A 171 7.22 -2.52 -13.38
C ILE A 171 6.95 -1.14 -12.78
N GLU A 172 6.94 -0.10 -13.62
CA GLU A 172 6.14 1.08 -13.27
C GLU A 172 4.68 0.60 -13.25
N ILE A 173 4.15 0.45 -12.06
CA ILE A 173 2.73 0.20 -11.81
C ILE A 173 1.97 1.38 -12.40
N LEU A 174 1.49 1.24 -13.63
CA LEU A 174 0.44 2.09 -14.17
C LEU A 174 -0.89 1.60 -13.59
N VAL A 175 -1.20 2.02 -12.37
CA VAL A 175 -2.58 2.09 -11.87
C VAL A 175 -3.05 3.51 -12.10
N LEU A 176 -3.78 3.71 -13.20
CA LEU A 176 -4.81 4.74 -13.37
C LEU A 176 -5.98 4.11 -14.13
#